data_AF-A0A2V6X7R9-F1
#
_entry.id   AF-A0A2V6X7R9-F1
#
_cell.length_a   1.000
_cell.length_b   1.000
_cell.length_c   1.000
_cell.angle_alpha   90.00
_cell.angle_beta   90.00
_cell.angle_gamma   90.00
#
_symmetry.space_group_name_H-M   'P 1'
#
loop_
_entity.id
_entity.type
_entity.pdbx_description
1 polymer ?
#
loop_
_entity_poly.entity_id
_entity_poly.type
_entity_poly.pdbx_seq_one_letter_code
_entity_poly.pdbx_strand_id
1 'polypeptide(L)'
;MARRRGERDPDTLLPGRPGHLLPGPAGGGPVTLAPALTGGIIAAGDGSRLRRAGWTVPKPLVPVAGVPLIEAVIRNFRAAGVTSLRIIVNERARACVEWVRARLPEVDAEFIVKTTASSYESFLEVTRGGTGRMLVSTVDAWCREADFVRFVEAAAQRPPDATVLAVTPLVADERPLWVRVDATGRVTELGGGAGELVTAGIYLVPERVRRMDAPPGIGRLREFLTWLSGSGEPLYGEVIQTVVDVDRGDDVALAEALALGARSS
;
A
#
# COMPACT_ATOMS: atom_id res chain seq x y z
N MET A 1 -8.96 87.42 46.85
CA MET A 1 -7.81 86.63 46.38
C MET A 1 -8.20 85.89 45.10
N ALA A 2 -7.29 85.87 44.11
CA ALA A 2 -7.32 85.36 42.72
C ALA A 2 -8.49 84.41 42.33
N ARG A 3 -9.45 84.81 41.48
CA ARG A 3 -9.49 85.03 39.99
C ARG A 3 -9.45 83.74 39.12
N ARG A 4 -10.60 83.38 38.52
CA ARG A 4 -10.91 83.19 37.05
C ARG A 4 -12.18 82.31 36.93
N ARG A 5 -13.33 82.86 36.48
CA ARG A 5 -13.82 82.89 35.06
C ARG A 5 -13.68 81.51 34.42
N GLY A 6 -14.74 80.74 34.16
CA GLY A 6 -15.90 81.06 33.31
C GLY A 6 -15.41 81.15 31.85
N GLU A 7 -15.92 80.45 30.83
CA GLU A 7 -17.19 79.76 30.61
C GLU A 7 -17.17 79.25 29.13
N ARG A 8 -18.12 78.37 28.75
CA ARG A 8 -18.57 78.00 27.37
C ARG A 8 -17.86 76.82 26.67
N ASP A 9 -18.51 75.88 25.99
CA ASP A 9 -19.93 75.56 25.69
C ASP A 9 -19.99 74.09 25.16
N PRO A 10 -21.14 73.48 24.78
CA PRO A 10 -21.44 72.07 25.05
C PRO A 10 -21.53 71.22 23.76
N ASP A 11 -22.01 69.99 23.94
CA ASP A 11 -22.41 69.00 22.94
C ASP A 11 -21.30 68.38 22.09
N THR A 12 -20.98 67.11 22.35
CA THR A 12 -21.67 66.04 21.60
C THR A 12 -21.41 64.65 22.19
N LEU A 13 -22.43 63.81 22.01
CA LEU A 13 -22.65 62.44 22.46
C LEU A 13 -21.53 61.44 22.10
N LEU A 14 -21.40 60.43 22.97
CA LEU A 14 -20.58 59.22 22.84
C LEU A 14 -20.91 58.41 21.57
N PRO A 15 -19.98 57.58 21.09
CA PRO A 15 -20.14 56.15 21.36
C PRO A 15 -18.84 55.36 21.67
N GLY A 16 -19.01 54.37 22.55
CA GLY A 16 -18.43 53.02 22.53
C GLY A 16 -16.95 52.80 22.17
N ARG A 17 -16.13 52.47 23.17
CA ARG A 17 -14.82 51.84 22.98
C ARG A 17 -14.98 50.35 22.64
N PRO A 18 -14.33 49.80 21.60
CA PRO A 18 -14.21 48.37 21.42
C PRO A 18 -13.14 47.79 22.36
N GLY A 19 -13.53 46.76 23.09
CA GLY A 19 -12.64 45.94 23.92
C GLY A 19 -11.70 45.08 23.07
N HIS A 20 -10.48 44.97 23.56
CA HIS A 20 -9.38 44.19 23.03
C HIS A 20 -9.73 42.68 22.98
N LEU A 21 -9.74 42.09 21.78
CA LEU A 21 -9.78 40.64 21.57
C LEU A 21 -8.40 40.16 21.11
N LEU A 22 -7.83 39.23 21.86
CA LEU A 22 -6.62 38.49 21.49
C LEU A 22 -6.91 37.61 20.25
N PRO A 23 -5.95 37.44 19.32
CA PRO A 23 -6.16 36.58 18.17
C PRO A 23 -6.13 35.10 18.59
N GLY A 24 -7.25 34.40 18.39
CA GLY A 24 -7.30 32.94 18.43
C GLY A 24 -6.52 32.32 17.27
N PRO A 25 -6.12 31.04 17.37
CA PRO A 25 -5.30 30.41 16.35
C PRO A 25 -6.11 30.35 15.04
N ALA A 26 -5.47 30.78 13.96
CA ALA A 26 -6.02 30.73 12.61
C ALA A 26 -6.53 29.32 12.32
N GLY A 27 -7.81 29.23 11.97
CA GLY A 27 -8.48 28.00 11.62
C GLY A 27 -7.70 27.26 10.54
N GLY A 28 -7.51 25.97 10.78
CA GLY A 28 -6.97 25.04 9.79
C GLY A 28 -7.78 25.21 8.51
N GLY A 29 -7.07 25.57 7.42
CA GLY A 29 -7.60 25.35 6.09
C GLY A 29 -7.99 23.88 5.93
N PRO A 30 -8.84 23.53 4.96
CA PRO A 30 -9.14 22.14 4.68
C PRO A 30 -7.79 21.43 4.52
N VAL A 31 -7.50 20.49 5.42
CA VAL A 31 -6.47 19.49 5.18
C VAL A 31 -6.96 18.80 3.92
N THR A 32 -6.34 19.10 2.78
CA THR A 32 -6.59 18.38 1.54
C THR A 32 -6.24 16.94 1.86
N LEU A 33 -7.26 16.14 2.19
CA LEU A 33 -7.14 14.71 2.35
C LEU A 33 -6.47 14.24 1.07
N ALA A 34 -5.30 13.61 1.20
CA ALA A 34 -4.69 12.94 0.07
C ALA A 34 -5.79 12.11 -0.61
N PRO A 35 -5.93 12.15 -1.94
CA PRO A 35 -7.00 11.43 -2.62
C PRO A 35 -6.98 9.99 -2.15
N ALA A 36 -8.16 9.49 -1.75
CA ALA A 36 -8.30 8.13 -1.22
C ALA A 36 -7.70 7.14 -2.23
N LEU A 37 -6.70 6.38 -1.79
CA LEU A 37 -6.04 5.39 -2.64
C LEU A 37 -7.06 4.29 -3.00
N THR A 38 -7.00 3.80 -4.23
CA THR A 38 -7.63 2.52 -4.58
C THR A 38 -6.65 1.38 -4.31
N GLY A 39 -7.17 0.22 -3.92
CA GLY A 39 -6.37 -0.97 -3.67
C GLY A 39 -6.50 -2.03 -4.76
N GLY A 40 -5.41 -2.74 -5.01
CA GLY A 40 -5.33 -3.87 -5.94
C GLY A 40 -4.73 -5.09 -5.26
N ILE A 41 -5.38 -6.25 -5.36
CA ILE A 41 -4.84 -7.51 -4.81
C ILE A 41 -4.69 -8.53 -5.94
N ILE A 42 -3.47 -9.05 -6.09
CA ILE A 42 -3.13 -10.09 -7.07
C ILE A 42 -3.16 -11.46 -6.39
N ALA A 43 -4.23 -12.20 -6.64
CA ALA A 43 -4.48 -13.54 -6.10
C ALA A 43 -4.66 -14.59 -7.22
N ALA A 44 -4.06 -14.34 -8.38
CA ALA A 44 -4.22 -15.15 -9.60
C ALA A 44 -3.12 -16.21 -9.84
N GLY A 45 -2.11 -16.27 -8.96
CA GLY A 45 -1.08 -17.30 -9.00
C GLY A 45 -1.66 -18.71 -8.78
N ASP A 46 -1.04 -19.71 -9.41
CA ASP A 46 -1.54 -21.10 -9.39
C ASP A 46 -1.28 -21.86 -8.08
N GLY A 47 -0.45 -21.30 -7.19
CA GLY A 47 -0.04 -21.94 -5.94
C GLY A 47 0.60 -23.31 -6.13
N SER A 48 1.23 -23.55 -7.28
CA SER A 48 1.71 -24.88 -7.71
C SER A 48 2.68 -25.53 -6.71
N ARG A 49 3.47 -24.73 -5.99
CA ARG A 49 4.39 -25.22 -4.95
C ARG A 49 3.62 -25.79 -3.75
N LEU A 50 2.72 -25.01 -3.16
CA LEU A 50 1.81 -25.46 -2.08
C LEU A 50 1.00 -26.69 -2.52
N ARG A 51 0.43 -26.67 -3.73
CA ARG A 51 -0.33 -27.82 -4.26
C ARG A 51 0.52 -29.09 -4.38
N ARG A 52 1.76 -28.98 -4.87
CA ARG A 52 2.69 -30.12 -4.94
C ARG A 52 3.06 -30.65 -3.55
N ALA A 53 3.06 -29.79 -2.54
CA ALA A 53 3.25 -30.16 -1.15
C ALA A 53 1.99 -30.71 -0.46
N GLY A 54 0.89 -30.93 -1.20
CA GLY A 54 -0.33 -31.56 -0.69
C GLY A 54 -1.38 -30.61 -0.12
N TRP A 55 -1.19 -29.30 -0.24
CA TRP A 55 -2.21 -28.33 0.17
C TRP A 55 -3.44 -28.42 -0.74
N THR A 56 -4.61 -28.60 -0.14
CA THR A 56 -5.88 -28.81 -0.85
C THR A 56 -6.69 -27.52 -1.05
N VAL A 57 -6.41 -26.48 -0.26
CA VAL A 57 -7.02 -25.16 -0.40
C VAL A 57 -6.30 -24.33 -1.47
N PRO A 58 -7.02 -23.47 -2.22
CA PRO A 58 -6.38 -22.48 -3.10
C PRO A 58 -5.43 -21.58 -2.32
N LYS A 59 -4.32 -21.14 -2.96
CA LYS A 59 -3.30 -20.27 -2.32
C LYS A 59 -3.91 -19.09 -1.52
N PRO A 60 -4.86 -18.30 -2.06
CA PRO A 60 -5.43 -17.16 -1.32
C PRO A 60 -6.12 -17.57 0.00
N LEU A 61 -6.55 -18.84 0.12
CA LEU A 61 -7.24 -19.40 1.28
C LEU A 61 -6.31 -20.20 2.20
N VAL A 62 -5.00 -20.25 1.93
CA VAL A 62 -4.02 -20.83 2.85
C VAL A 62 -4.02 -20.02 4.15
N PRO A 63 -4.24 -20.65 5.32
CA PRO A 63 -4.20 -19.95 6.59
C PRO A 63 -2.75 -19.74 7.06
N VAL A 64 -2.50 -18.58 7.64
CA VAL A 64 -1.34 -18.30 8.50
C VAL A 64 -1.90 -17.97 9.88
N ALA A 65 -1.56 -18.78 10.88
CA ALA A 65 -2.01 -18.59 12.26
C ALA A 65 -3.55 -18.50 12.38
N GLY A 66 -4.24 -19.30 11.56
CA GLY A 66 -5.71 -19.38 11.50
C GLY A 66 -6.39 -18.33 10.61
N VAL A 67 -5.65 -17.40 10.01
CA VAL A 67 -6.20 -16.34 9.13
C VAL A 67 -5.79 -16.60 7.68
N PRO A 68 -6.74 -16.76 6.73
CA PRO A 68 -6.42 -16.87 5.31
C PRO A 68 -5.60 -15.70 4.78
N LEU A 69 -4.67 -15.98 3.85
CA LEU A 69 -3.84 -14.94 3.21
C LEU A 69 -4.68 -13.79 2.62
N ILE A 70 -5.77 -14.09 1.93
CA ILE A 70 -6.67 -13.08 1.36
C ILE A 70 -7.32 -12.20 2.44
N GLU A 71 -7.69 -12.78 3.58
CA GLU A 71 -8.25 -12.04 4.69
C GLU A 71 -7.20 -11.14 5.34
N ALA A 72 -5.99 -11.66 5.56
CA ALA A 72 -4.88 -10.90 6.14
C ALA A 72 -4.55 -9.66 5.29
N VAL A 73 -4.40 -9.81 3.97
CA VAL A 73 -4.12 -8.67 3.09
C VAL A 73 -5.29 -7.68 3.04
N ILE A 74 -6.55 -8.14 3.01
CA ILE A 74 -7.71 -7.23 3.03
C ILE A 74 -7.74 -6.41 4.34
N ARG A 75 -7.46 -7.05 5.48
CA ARG A 75 -7.36 -6.35 6.78
C ARG A 75 -6.25 -5.29 6.76
N ASN A 76 -5.09 -5.62 6.20
CA ASN A 76 -3.98 -4.68 6.03
C ASN A 76 -4.37 -3.45 5.18
N PHE A 77 -5.05 -3.65 4.06
CA PHE A 77 -5.54 -2.54 3.23
C PHE A 77 -6.53 -1.65 3.99
N ARG A 78 -7.49 -2.25 4.70
CA ARG A 78 -8.47 -1.50 5.50
C ARG A 78 -7.81 -0.72 6.64
N ALA A 79 -6.85 -1.32 7.34
CA ALA A 79 -6.09 -0.65 8.40
C ALA A 79 -5.30 0.56 7.86
N ALA A 80 -4.84 0.49 6.60
CA ALA A 80 -4.20 1.60 5.90
C ALA A 80 -5.20 2.62 5.29
N GLY A 81 -6.51 2.49 5.56
CA GLY A 81 -7.56 3.38 5.03
C GLY A 81 -7.93 3.14 3.57
N VAL A 82 -7.47 2.04 2.96
CA VAL A 82 -7.77 1.67 1.57
C VAL A 82 -8.94 0.71 1.54
N THR A 83 -10.15 1.23 1.32
CA THR A 83 -11.39 0.45 1.46
C THR A 83 -12.00 -0.02 0.15
N SER A 84 -11.65 0.59 -0.98
CA SER A 84 -12.13 0.17 -2.31
C SER A 84 -11.07 -0.67 -3.01
N LEU A 85 -11.38 -1.94 -3.26
CA LEU A 85 -10.44 -2.96 -3.71
C LEU A 85 -10.81 -3.52 -5.08
N ARG A 86 -9.79 -3.82 -5.89
CA ARG A 86 -9.89 -4.64 -7.09
C ARG A 86 -9.07 -5.91 -6.87
N ILE A 87 -9.72 -7.06 -6.89
CA ILE A 87 -9.10 -8.35 -6.54
C ILE A 87 -9.15 -9.27 -7.75
N ILE A 88 -8.00 -9.62 -8.33
CA ILE A 88 -7.95 -10.66 -9.35
C ILE A 88 -7.70 -12.02 -8.72
N VAL A 89 -8.52 -12.99 -9.08
CA VAL A 89 -8.37 -14.39 -8.70
C VAL A 89 -8.31 -15.28 -9.92
N ASN A 90 -7.52 -16.35 -9.83
CA ASN A 90 -7.51 -17.39 -10.85
C ASN A 90 -8.89 -18.07 -10.92
N GLU A 91 -9.32 -18.52 -12.10
CA GLU A 91 -10.59 -19.24 -12.24
C GLU A 91 -10.68 -20.48 -11.35
N ARG A 92 -9.54 -21.17 -11.16
CA ARG A 92 -9.43 -22.33 -10.26
C ARG A 92 -9.58 -21.98 -8.78
N ALA A 93 -9.39 -20.71 -8.44
CA ALA A 93 -9.52 -20.19 -7.08
C ALA A 93 -10.86 -19.45 -6.86
N ARG A 94 -11.90 -19.73 -7.67
CA ARG A 94 -13.22 -19.09 -7.53
C ARG A 94 -13.82 -19.22 -6.12
N ALA A 95 -13.52 -20.31 -5.41
CA ALA A 95 -13.91 -20.48 -4.01
C ALA A 95 -13.44 -19.33 -3.09
N CYS A 96 -12.35 -18.64 -3.44
CA CYS A 96 -11.89 -17.43 -2.75
C CYS A 96 -12.92 -16.30 -2.81
N VAL A 97 -13.55 -16.07 -3.98
CA VAL A 97 -14.55 -15.00 -4.14
C VAL A 97 -15.74 -15.25 -3.23
N GLU A 98 -16.28 -16.47 -3.28
CA GLU A 98 -17.42 -16.86 -2.46
C GLU A 98 -17.08 -16.79 -0.96
N TRP A 99 -15.87 -17.20 -0.59
CA TRP A 99 -15.39 -17.10 0.78
C TRP A 99 -15.32 -15.65 1.26
N VAL A 100 -14.72 -14.73 0.48
CA VAL A 100 -14.62 -13.31 0.87
C VAL A 100 -16.00 -12.68 0.96
N ARG A 101 -16.88 -12.90 -0.02
CA ARG A 101 -18.26 -12.36 0.02
C ARG A 101 -19.06 -12.86 1.21
N ALA A 102 -18.87 -14.10 1.61
CA ALA A 102 -19.59 -14.69 2.74
C ALA A 102 -19.02 -14.27 4.11
N ARG A 103 -17.70 -14.09 4.23
CA ARG A 103 -17.03 -13.85 5.52
C ARG A 103 -16.68 -12.39 5.78
N LEU A 104 -16.53 -11.60 4.73
CA LEU A 104 -16.16 -10.18 4.79
C LEU A 104 -17.15 -9.34 3.95
N PRO A 105 -18.47 -9.40 4.24
CA PRO A 105 -19.50 -8.75 3.44
C PRO A 105 -19.40 -7.21 3.43
N GLU A 106 -18.65 -6.63 4.37
CA GLU A 106 -18.41 -5.19 4.47
C GLU A 106 -17.31 -4.67 3.52
N VAL A 107 -16.60 -5.57 2.84
CA VAL A 107 -15.51 -5.21 1.93
C VAL A 107 -16.07 -4.76 0.59
N ASP A 108 -15.78 -3.51 0.20
CA ASP A 108 -16.02 -3.01 -1.15
C ASP A 108 -14.94 -3.55 -2.11
N ALA A 109 -15.24 -4.66 -2.76
CA ALA A 109 -14.33 -5.32 -3.69
C ALA A 109 -14.96 -5.66 -5.05
N GLU A 110 -14.34 -5.17 -6.12
CA GLU A 110 -14.54 -5.64 -7.48
C GLU A 110 -13.69 -6.89 -7.72
N PHE A 111 -14.32 -8.03 -8.00
CA PHE A 111 -13.62 -9.27 -8.29
C PHE A 111 -13.45 -9.49 -9.79
N ILE A 112 -12.21 -9.73 -10.20
CA ILE A 112 -11.83 -10.15 -11.55
C ILE A 112 -11.49 -11.63 -11.50
N VAL A 113 -12.37 -12.49 -12.01
CA VAL A 113 -12.11 -13.93 -12.09
C VAL A 113 -11.51 -14.23 -13.46
N LYS A 114 -10.18 -14.41 -13.53
CA LYS A 114 -9.47 -14.60 -14.80
C LYS A 114 -8.20 -15.42 -14.59
N THR A 115 -8.01 -16.43 -15.44
CA THR A 115 -6.70 -17.08 -15.60
C THR A 115 -5.84 -16.21 -16.52
N THR A 116 -4.76 -15.65 -16.00
CA THR A 116 -3.79 -14.87 -16.78
C THR A 116 -2.60 -15.73 -17.16
N ALA A 117 -2.01 -15.46 -18.33
CA ALA A 117 -0.80 -16.12 -18.80
C ALA A 117 0.41 -15.80 -17.91
N SER A 118 0.36 -14.69 -17.16
CA SER A 118 1.53 -14.21 -16.44
C SER A 118 1.20 -13.28 -15.25
N SER A 119 2.16 -13.08 -14.35
CA SER A 119 1.97 -12.17 -13.20
C SER A 119 1.95 -10.70 -13.61
N TYR A 120 2.60 -10.34 -14.71
CA TYR A 120 2.49 -9.00 -15.26
C TYR A 120 1.09 -8.75 -15.86
N GLU A 121 0.50 -9.73 -16.54
CA GLU A 121 -0.88 -9.61 -17.02
C GLU A 121 -1.86 -9.46 -15.85
N SER A 122 -1.70 -10.24 -14.77
CA SER A 122 -2.50 -10.06 -13.55
C SER A 122 -2.39 -8.65 -12.97
N PHE A 123 -1.19 -8.10 -12.95
CA PHE A 123 -0.94 -6.72 -12.50
C PHE A 123 -1.69 -5.72 -13.38
N LEU A 124 -1.60 -5.83 -14.71
CA LEU A 124 -2.32 -4.95 -15.64
C LEU A 124 -3.84 -5.03 -15.45
N GLU A 125 -4.41 -6.23 -15.33
CA GLU A 125 -5.85 -6.41 -15.13
C GLU A 125 -6.37 -5.74 -13.85
N VAL A 126 -5.67 -5.94 -12.73
CA VAL A 126 -6.01 -5.28 -11.45
C VAL A 126 -5.88 -3.77 -11.56
N THR A 127 -4.80 -3.30 -12.18
CA THR A 127 -4.43 -1.88 -12.19
C THR A 127 -5.10 -1.06 -13.28
N ARG A 128 -5.97 -1.65 -14.13
CA ARG A 128 -6.75 -0.92 -15.16
C ARG A 128 -7.76 0.08 -14.58
N GLY A 129 -8.27 -0.16 -13.38
CA GLY A 129 -9.27 0.69 -12.73
C GLY A 129 -8.67 1.78 -11.84
N GLY A 130 -9.53 2.65 -11.32
CA GLY A 130 -9.16 3.69 -10.35
C GLY A 130 -8.34 4.85 -10.94
N THR A 131 -8.40 5.99 -10.28
CA THR A 131 -7.64 7.20 -10.63
C THR A 131 -6.49 7.41 -9.65
N GLY A 132 -5.42 8.09 -10.08
CA GLY A 132 -4.28 8.41 -9.22
C GLY A 132 -3.41 7.20 -8.86
N ARG A 133 -2.70 7.29 -7.74
CA ARG A 133 -1.84 6.21 -7.24
C ARG A 133 -2.70 5.04 -6.73
N MET A 134 -2.31 3.82 -7.04
CA MET A 134 -2.95 2.59 -6.57
C MET A 134 -1.98 1.81 -5.69
N LEU A 135 -2.45 1.40 -4.52
CA LEU A 135 -1.74 0.45 -3.66
C LEU A 135 -2.01 -0.96 -4.17
N VAL A 136 -0.97 -1.74 -4.47
CA VAL A 136 -1.08 -3.08 -5.03
C VAL A 136 -0.30 -4.05 -4.16
N SER A 137 -0.90 -5.20 -3.83
CA SER A 137 -0.22 -6.30 -3.13
C SER A 137 -0.45 -7.61 -3.86
N THR A 138 0.55 -8.47 -3.93
CA THR A 138 0.33 -9.89 -4.15
C THR A 138 -0.29 -10.50 -2.88
N VAL A 139 -1.14 -11.51 -3.03
CA VAL A 139 -1.86 -12.11 -1.89
C VAL A 139 -0.95 -12.87 -0.92
N ASP A 140 0.23 -13.25 -1.39
CA ASP A 140 1.22 -14.07 -0.71
C ASP A 140 2.27 -13.27 0.06
N ALA A 141 2.30 -11.95 -0.09
CA ALA A 141 3.17 -11.05 0.67
C ALA A 141 2.66 -10.87 2.11
N TRP A 142 2.87 -11.87 2.94
CA TRP A 142 2.43 -11.83 4.33
C TRP A 142 3.35 -10.92 5.16
N CYS A 143 2.77 -9.95 5.86
CA CYS A 143 3.44 -9.09 6.83
C CYS A 143 2.45 -8.67 7.92
N ARG A 144 2.96 -8.08 9.01
CA ARG A 144 2.10 -7.58 10.10
C ARG A 144 1.34 -6.34 9.64
N GLU A 145 0.12 -6.20 10.13
CA GLU A 145 -0.76 -5.07 9.82
C GLU A 145 -0.10 -3.73 10.11
N ALA A 146 0.51 -3.57 11.29
CA ALA A 146 1.22 -2.34 11.66
C ALA A 146 2.40 -2.03 10.73
N ASP A 147 3.08 -3.05 10.20
CA ASP A 147 4.20 -2.86 9.28
C ASP A 147 3.70 -2.41 7.90
N PHE A 148 2.59 -3.00 7.44
CA PHE A 148 1.92 -2.60 6.20
C PHE A 148 1.42 -1.15 6.27
N VAL A 149 0.78 -0.75 7.37
CA VAL A 149 0.29 0.63 7.56
C VAL A 149 1.45 1.64 7.50
N ARG A 150 2.55 1.37 8.22
CA ARG A 150 3.74 2.25 8.19
C ARG A 150 4.34 2.37 6.78
N PHE A 151 4.35 1.27 6.03
CA PHE A 151 4.76 1.32 4.62
C PHE A 151 3.86 2.25 3.80
N VAL A 152 2.53 2.11 3.91
CA VAL A 152 1.59 2.94 3.14
C VAL A 152 1.74 4.42 3.50
N GLU A 153 1.88 4.73 4.79
CA GLU A 153 2.11 6.10 5.27
C GLU A 153 3.41 6.69 4.70
N ALA A 154 4.52 5.96 4.76
CA ALA A 154 5.80 6.40 4.22
C ALA A 154 5.77 6.54 2.68
N ALA A 155 5.20 5.55 1.98
CA ALA A 155 5.05 5.55 0.54
C ALA A 155 4.20 6.73 0.04
N ALA A 156 3.17 7.11 0.80
CA ALA A 156 2.32 8.25 0.45
C ALA A 156 3.08 9.59 0.47
N GLN A 157 4.15 9.72 1.29
CA GLN A 157 5.00 10.92 1.37
C GLN A 157 6.04 11.01 0.24
N ARG A 158 6.23 9.93 -0.55
CA ARG A 158 7.11 9.95 -1.72
C ARG A 158 6.51 10.78 -2.86
N PRO A 159 7.34 11.26 -3.81
CA PRO A 159 6.87 12.04 -4.95
C PRO A 159 5.64 11.41 -5.62
N PRO A 160 4.61 12.21 -6.00
CA PRO A 160 3.33 11.69 -6.45
C PRO A 160 3.40 10.91 -7.77
N ASP A 161 4.44 11.13 -8.57
CA ASP A 161 4.72 10.46 -9.83
C ASP A 161 5.68 9.27 -9.69
N ALA A 162 6.14 8.96 -8.48
CA ALA A 162 7.05 7.85 -8.23
C ALA A 162 6.33 6.54 -7.92
N THR A 163 6.93 5.44 -8.38
CA THR A 163 6.57 4.10 -7.93
C THR A 163 7.31 3.79 -6.63
N VAL A 164 6.61 3.34 -5.60
CA VAL A 164 7.22 2.93 -4.33
C VAL A 164 7.10 1.43 -4.17
N LEU A 165 8.22 0.76 -3.91
CA LEU A 165 8.30 -0.68 -3.68
C LEU A 165 8.43 -0.92 -2.18
N ALA A 166 7.63 -1.82 -1.61
CA ALA A 166 8.00 -2.42 -0.34
C ALA A 166 9.21 -3.31 -0.59
N VAL A 167 10.24 -3.15 0.22
CA VAL A 167 11.46 -3.96 0.19
C VAL A 167 11.74 -4.54 1.56
N THR A 168 12.36 -5.71 1.60
CA THR A 168 12.62 -6.42 2.85
C THR A 168 14.04 -6.97 2.88
N PRO A 169 14.73 -6.94 4.04
CA PRO A 169 15.99 -7.65 4.23
C PRO A 169 15.79 -9.16 4.45
N LEU A 170 14.55 -9.60 4.71
CA LEU A 170 14.23 -11.02 4.85
C LEU A 170 14.20 -11.70 3.48
N VAL A 171 15.25 -12.45 3.16
CA VAL A 171 15.37 -13.19 1.90
C VAL A 171 14.86 -14.61 2.11
N ALA A 172 13.58 -14.83 1.84
CA ALA A 172 12.93 -16.15 1.88
C ALA A 172 12.52 -16.68 0.49
N ASP A 173 12.67 -15.89 -0.58
CA ASP A 173 12.40 -16.33 -1.96
C ASP A 173 13.61 -17.10 -2.53
N GLU A 174 13.35 -18.17 -3.30
CA GLU A 174 14.37 -18.88 -4.08
C GLU A 174 14.92 -18.05 -5.24
N ARG A 175 14.11 -17.12 -5.76
CA ARG A 175 14.47 -16.25 -6.89
C ARG A 175 14.24 -14.79 -6.50
N PRO A 176 15.00 -14.27 -5.53
CA PRO A 176 14.82 -12.90 -5.07
C PRO A 176 15.04 -11.91 -6.22
N LEU A 177 14.25 -10.85 -6.21
CA LEU A 177 14.51 -9.66 -7.03
C LEU A 177 15.20 -8.63 -6.14
N TRP A 178 16.52 -8.59 -6.23
CA TRP A 178 17.34 -7.69 -5.41
C TRP A 178 17.08 -6.22 -5.75
N VAL A 179 17.17 -5.38 -4.72
CA VAL A 179 16.97 -3.93 -4.81
C VAL A 179 18.11 -3.24 -4.08
N ARG A 180 18.69 -2.22 -4.74
CA ARG A 180 19.67 -1.32 -4.11
C ARG A 180 19.08 0.06 -4.02
N VAL A 181 19.02 0.60 -2.82
CA VAL A 181 18.54 1.96 -2.54
C VAL A 181 19.70 2.86 -2.11
N ASP A 182 19.63 4.15 -2.45
CA ASP A 182 20.54 5.15 -1.91
C ASP A 182 20.08 5.67 -0.53
N ALA A 183 20.83 6.60 0.06
CA ALA A 183 20.53 7.18 1.36
C ALA A 183 19.18 7.93 1.43
N THR A 184 18.60 8.28 0.28
CA THR A 184 17.28 8.92 0.18
C THR A 184 16.16 7.90 0.04
N GLY A 185 16.48 6.61 -0.11
CA GLY A 185 15.54 5.54 -0.43
C GLY A 185 15.22 5.41 -1.92
N ARG A 186 15.93 6.14 -2.80
CA ARG A 186 15.73 6.00 -4.25
C ARG A 186 16.36 4.71 -4.73
N VAL A 187 15.63 3.95 -5.55
CA VAL A 187 16.13 2.73 -6.18
C VAL A 187 17.17 3.12 -7.23
N THR A 188 18.39 2.60 -7.06
CA THR A 188 19.52 2.78 -7.97
C THR A 188 19.76 1.56 -8.85
N GLU A 189 19.28 0.39 -8.43
CA GLU A 189 19.37 -0.85 -9.17
C GLU A 189 18.26 -1.80 -8.72
N LEU A 190 17.70 -2.51 -9.69
CA LEU A 190 16.67 -3.51 -9.48
C LEU A 190 17.01 -4.74 -10.32
N GLY A 191 17.31 -5.85 -9.65
CA GLY A 191 17.94 -7.03 -10.24
C GLY A 191 19.36 -7.24 -9.72
N GLY A 192 20.14 -8.04 -10.46
CA GLY A 192 21.49 -8.44 -10.05
C GLY A 192 21.52 -9.81 -9.36
N GLY A 193 22.72 -10.21 -8.92
CA GLY A 193 22.95 -11.53 -8.31
C GLY A 193 22.88 -11.58 -6.79
N ALA A 194 23.07 -10.45 -6.11
CA ALA A 194 23.09 -10.34 -4.64
C ALA A 194 22.78 -8.90 -4.19
N GLY A 195 22.28 -8.74 -2.98
CA GLY A 195 22.00 -7.46 -2.35
C GLY A 195 21.61 -7.60 -0.87
N GLU A 196 21.18 -6.51 -0.26
CA GLU A 196 20.69 -6.50 1.13
C GLU A 196 19.16 -6.51 1.20
N LEU A 197 18.49 -6.08 0.14
CA LEU A 197 17.04 -5.91 0.10
C LEU A 197 16.47 -6.61 -1.13
N VAL A 198 15.26 -7.16 -0.98
CA VAL A 198 14.49 -7.76 -2.07
C VAL A 198 13.10 -7.15 -2.14
N THR A 199 12.47 -7.14 -3.33
CA THR A 199 11.08 -6.69 -3.45
C THR A 199 10.14 -7.57 -2.64
N ALA A 200 9.13 -6.97 -2.02
CA ALA A 200 8.26 -7.64 -1.05
C ALA A 200 6.80 -7.78 -1.51
N GLY A 201 6.52 -7.77 -2.83
CA GLY A 201 5.18 -8.03 -3.35
C GLY A 201 4.15 -6.91 -3.13
N ILE A 202 4.53 -5.77 -2.53
CA ILE A 202 3.66 -4.63 -2.24
C ILE A 202 4.22 -3.38 -2.92
N TYR A 203 3.35 -2.59 -3.56
CA TYR A 203 3.72 -1.49 -4.43
C TYR A 203 2.72 -0.33 -4.32
N LEU A 204 3.19 0.91 -4.36
CA LEU A 204 2.36 2.08 -4.63
C LEU A 204 2.69 2.60 -6.03
N VAL A 205 1.74 2.52 -6.97
CA VAL A 205 2.00 2.72 -8.40
C VAL A 205 1.20 3.90 -8.94
N PRO A 206 1.83 4.91 -9.56
CA PRO A 206 1.14 6.05 -10.15
C PRO A 206 0.38 5.65 -11.42
N GLU A 207 -0.70 6.39 -11.71
CA GLU A 207 -1.56 6.13 -12.86
C GLU A 207 -0.81 6.11 -14.19
N ARG A 208 0.20 6.98 -14.37
CA ARG A 208 1.05 6.98 -15.56
C ARG A 208 1.69 5.60 -15.77
N VAL A 209 2.34 5.06 -14.74
CA VAL A 209 3.05 3.78 -14.79
C VAL A 209 2.09 2.62 -15.03
N ARG A 210 0.89 2.65 -14.42
CA ARG A 210 -0.16 1.64 -14.67
C ARG A 210 -0.64 1.60 -16.13
N ARG A 211 -0.46 2.70 -16.87
CA ARG A 211 -0.88 2.85 -18.28
C ARG A 211 0.30 2.77 -19.26
N MET A 212 1.52 2.48 -18.80
CA MET A 212 2.68 2.38 -19.68
C MET A 212 2.66 1.07 -20.47
N ASP A 213 2.99 1.16 -21.76
CA ASP A 213 3.23 0.00 -22.60
C ASP A 213 4.65 -0.51 -22.38
N ALA A 214 4.77 -1.63 -21.67
CA ALA A 214 6.04 -2.30 -21.50
C ALA A 214 6.45 -3.05 -22.79
N PRO A 215 7.76 -3.21 -23.08
CA PRO A 215 8.24 -3.90 -24.26
C PRO A 215 7.63 -5.31 -24.45
N PRO A 216 7.48 -5.76 -25.71
CA PRO A 216 7.09 -7.14 -26.00
C PRO A 216 8.01 -8.14 -25.29
N GLY A 217 7.43 -9.22 -24.75
CA GLY A 217 8.17 -10.30 -24.09
C GLY A 217 8.27 -10.20 -22.56
N ILE A 218 7.83 -9.09 -21.95
CA ILE A 218 7.70 -9.02 -20.49
C ILE A 218 6.52 -9.88 -20.02
N GLY A 219 6.83 -10.95 -19.29
CA GLY A 219 5.84 -11.87 -18.75
C GLY A 219 5.68 -11.73 -17.25
N ARG A 220 6.75 -11.47 -16.50
CA ARG A 220 6.66 -11.45 -15.03
C ARG A 220 6.65 -10.04 -14.49
N LEU A 221 5.92 -9.82 -13.40
CA LEU A 221 5.91 -8.53 -12.71
C LEU A 221 7.33 -8.06 -12.34
N ARG A 222 8.22 -8.97 -11.94
CA ARG A 222 9.64 -8.67 -11.70
C ARG A 222 10.36 -8.12 -12.94
N GLU A 223 10.06 -8.63 -14.13
CA GLU A 223 10.66 -8.17 -15.39
C GLU A 223 10.14 -6.76 -15.73
N PHE A 224 8.86 -6.49 -15.49
CA PHE A 224 8.29 -5.16 -15.59
C PHE A 224 8.98 -4.16 -14.64
N LEU A 225 9.19 -4.53 -13.37
CA LEU A 225 9.86 -3.68 -12.40
C LEU A 225 11.33 -3.40 -12.79
N THR A 226 12.06 -4.41 -13.25
CA THR A 226 13.43 -4.24 -13.77
C THR A 226 13.46 -3.31 -14.98
N TRP A 227 12.53 -3.49 -15.93
CA TRP A 227 12.41 -2.59 -17.08
C TRP A 227 12.07 -1.16 -16.66
N LEU A 228 11.12 -0.98 -15.74
CA LEU A 228 10.70 0.32 -15.22
C LEU A 228 11.87 1.06 -14.54
N SER A 229 12.69 0.34 -13.76
CA SER A 229 13.90 0.90 -13.18
C SER A 229 14.90 1.38 -14.25
N GLY A 230 14.98 0.68 -15.39
CA GLY A 230 15.86 1.02 -16.50
C GLY A 230 15.33 2.12 -17.44
N SER A 231 14.03 2.45 -17.38
CA SER A 231 13.42 3.46 -18.24
C SER A 231 13.55 4.90 -17.70
N GLY A 232 14.20 5.09 -16.56
CA GLY A 232 14.39 6.40 -15.92
C GLY A 232 13.23 6.86 -15.05
N GLU A 233 12.21 6.01 -14.86
CA GLU A 233 11.09 6.27 -13.96
C GLU A 233 11.57 6.38 -12.51
N PRO A 234 11.02 7.30 -11.70
CA PRO A 234 11.41 7.44 -10.30
C PRO A 234 10.86 6.27 -9.48
N LEU A 235 11.77 5.44 -8.96
CA LEU A 235 11.46 4.33 -8.04
C LEU A 235 12.04 4.62 -6.65
N TYR A 236 11.27 4.34 -5.61
CA TYR A 236 11.72 4.39 -4.21
C TYR A 236 11.45 3.05 -3.53
N GLY A 237 12.31 2.69 -2.59
CA GLY A 237 12.12 1.55 -1.70
C GLY A 237 11.76 2.02 -0.30
N GLU A 238 10.70 1.45 0.27
CA GLU A 238 10.37 1.59 1.70
C GLU A 238 10.50 0.23 2.38
N VAL A 239 11.23 0.21 3.50
CA VAL A 239 11.59 -1.05 4.14
C VAL A 239 10.46 -1.54 5.03
N ILE A 240 9.96 -2.74 4.72
CA ILE A 240 9.23 -3.57 5.67
C ILE A 240 10.19 -4.65 6.17
N GLN A 241 10.50 -4.65 7.46
CA GLN A 241 11.51 -5.53 8.05
C GLN A 241 11.21 -7.02 7.85
N THR A 242 9.92 -7.36 7.77
CA THR A 242 9.48 -8.74 7.70
C THR A 242 8.30 -8.86 6.76
N VAL A 243 8.59 -9.31 5.54
CA VAL A 243 7.60 -9.81 4.59
C VAL A 243 7.99 -11.21 4.19
N VAL A 244 7.05 -12.15 4.30
CA VAL A 244 7.23 -13.54 3.91
C VAL A 244 6.42 -13.77 2.63
N ASP A 245 7.08 -14.20 1.55
CA ASP A 245 6.41 -14.67 0.35
C ASP A 245 5.93 -16.11 0.57
N VAL A 246 4.64 -16.27 0.89
CA VAL A 246 4.09 -17.56 1.33
C VAL A 246 3.85 -18.46 0.12
N ASP A 247 4.84 -19.29 -0.22
CA ASP A 247 4.85 -20.14 -1.40
C ASP A 247 5.03 -21.64 -1.08
N ARG A 248 5.43 -21.98 0.15
CA ARG A 248 5.70 -23.33 0.67
C ARG A 248 5.21 -23.48 2.10
N GLY A 249 5.22 -24.73 2.58
CA GLY A 249 4.91 -25.02 3.99
C GLY A 249 5.86 -24.33 4.97
N ASP A 250 7.16 -24.26 4.65
CA ASP A 250 8.14 -23.60 5.51
C ASP A 250 7.89 -22.08 5.61
N ASP A 251 7.40 -21.46 4.54
CA ASP A 251 7.03 -20.03 4.52
C ASP A 251 5.80 -19.79 5.40
N VAL A 252 4.82 -20.71 5.39
CA VAL A 252 3.68 -20.67 6.31
C VAL A 252 4.17 -20.75 7.76
N ALA A 253 5.03 -21.72 8.07
CA ALA A 253 5.57 -21.88 9.43
C ALA A 253 6.35 -20.65 9.91
N LEU A 254 7.14 -20.04 9.02
CA LEU A 254 7.87 -18.79 9.30
C LEU A 254 6.90 -17.64 9.58
N ALA A 255 5.89 -17.45 8.72
CA ALA A 255 4.86 -16.43 8.90
C ALA A 255 4.08 -16.63 10.21
N GLU A 256 3.77 -17.88 10.57
CA GLU A 256 3.09 -18.23 11.83
C GLU A 256 3.92 -17.89 13.07
N ALA A 257 5.22 -18.22 13.06
CA ALA A 257 6.13 -17.87 14.14
C ALA A 257 6.20 -16.35 14.35
N LEU A 258 6.27 -15.60 13.24
CA LEU A 258 6.28 -14.13 13.26
C LEU A 258 4.96 -13.53 13.75
N ALA A 259 3.82 -14.16 13.42
CA ALA A 259 2.49 -13.76 13.89
C ALA A 259 2.33 -14.00 15.40
N LEU A 260 2.86 -15.12 15.91
CA LEU A 260 2.82 -15.48 17.33
C LEU A 260 3.74 -14.61 18.19
N GLY A 261 4.95 -14.30 17.70
CA GLY A 261 5.90 -13.44 18.42
C GLY A 261 5.36 -12.04 18.72
N ALA A 262 4.49 -11.50 17.87
CA ALA A 262 3.86 -10.19 18.06
C ALA A 262 2.71 -10.17 19.08
N ARG A 263 2.14 -11.33 19.43
CA ARG A 263 1.09 -11.44 20.46
C ARG A 263 1.63 -11.43 21.88
N SER A 264 2.96 -11.51 22.03
CA SER A 264 3.67 -11.58 23.31
C SER A 264 4.41 -10.27 23.65
N SER A 265 4.25 -9.22 22.84
CA SER A 265 4.85 -7.89 22.97
C SER A 265 3.78 -6.82 23.04
#